data_AF-A0A2E0A531-F1
#
_entry.id   AF-A0A2E0A531-F1
#
_cell.length_a   1.000
_cell.length_b   1.000
_cell.length_c   1.000
_cell.angle_alpha   90.00
_cell.angle_beta   90.00
_cell.angle_gamma   90.00
#
_symmetry.space_group_name_H-M   'P 1'
#
loop_
_entity.id
_entity.type
_entity.pdbx_description
1 polymer ?
#
loop_
_entity_poly.entity_id
_entity_poly.type
_entity_poly.pdbx_seq_one_letter_code
_entity_poly.pdbx_strand_id
1 'polypeptide(L)'
;MAASNSKAGKLTGKNATRRSFAGIPRNVMESPDFRALSPNARNLLLILAYYYRGKNNGDLSAPFKVMKEQWGFNSPETLNKAKKELLERNLIIETRAGRFQNPGGTCSLYALTWEPINDCGGKLDVAATITPPRCFSIERS
;
A
#
# COMPACT_ATOMS: atom_id res chain seq x y z
N MET A 1 58.91 -10.78 -18.80
CA MET A 1 58.42 -10.76 -17.40
C MET A 1 57.37 -9.67 -17.28
N ALA A 2 56.16 -10.05 -16.84
CA ALA A 2 55.06 -9.31 -16.17
C ALA A 2 54.86 -7.80 -16.41
N ALA A 3 53.64 -7.25 -16.47
CA ALA A 3 52.27 -7.74 -16.56
C ALA A 3 51.38 -6.51 -16.87
N SER A 4 50.37 -6.70 -17.70
CA SER A 4 49.31 -5.71 -18.00
C SER A 4 48.50 -5.42 -16.73
N ASN A 5 48.44 -4.15 -16.31
CA ASN A 5 47.67 -3.74 -15.15
C ASN A 5 46.23 -3.38 -15.58
N SER A 6 45.36 -4.38 -15.65
CA SER A 6 43.92 -4.19 -15.86
C SER A 6 43.25 -3.95 -14.51
N LYS A 7 42.74 -2.73 -14.31
CA LYS A 7 41.83 -2.41 -13.19
C LYS A 7 40.57 -3.25 -13.35
N ALA A 8 40.47 -4.34 -12.59
CA ALA A 8 39.25 -5.12 -12.45
C ALA A 8 38.15 -4.22 -11.85
N GLY A 9 37.26 -3.72 -12.71
CA GLY A 9 36.02 -3.12 -12.29
C GLY A 9 35.22 -4.16 -11.50
N LYS A 10 35.02 -3.90 -10.20
CA LYS A 10 34.20 -4.75 -9.34
C LYS A 10 32.75 -4.58 -9.79
N LEU A 11 32.30 -5.40 -10.72
CA LEU A 11 30.89 -5.59 -11.04
C LEU A 11 30.23 -6.22 -9.81
N THR A 12 29.79 -5.41 -8.85
CA THR A 12 28.92 -5.87 -7.78
C THR A 12 27.57 -6.18 -8.40
N GLY A 13 27.41 -7.40 -8.91
CA GLY A 13 26.12 -7.93 -9.33
C GLY A 13 25.19 -8.04 -8.12
N LYS A 14 24.48 -6.95 -7.80
CA LYS A 14 23.41 -6.93 -6.79
C LYS A 14 22.05 -7.06 -7.47
N ASN A 15 21.87 -8.00 -8.40
CA ASN A 15 20.56 -8.32 -8.95
C ASN A 15 20.31 -9.84 -8.93
N ALA A 16 20.54 -10.46 -7.77
CA ALA A 16 19.69 -11.59 -7.43
C ALA A 16 18.30 -10.99 -7.20
N THR A 17 17.36 -11.24 -8.10
CA THR A 17 15.94 -10.93 -7.94
C THR A 17 15.46 -11.64 -6.68
N ARG A 18 15.64 -10.99 -5.52
CA ARG A 18 15.15 -11.51 -4.25
C ARG A 18 13.64 -11.56 -4.37
N ARG A 19 13.09 -12.78 -4.34
CA ARG A 19 11.65 -13.00 -4.28
C ARG A 19 11.08 -12.16 -3.15
N SER A 20 10.19 -11.23 -3.48
CA SER A 20 9.44 -10.44 -2.49
C SER A 20 8.08 -11.08 -2.24
N PHE A 21 7.50 -10.80 -1.08
CA PHE A 21 6.15 -11.22 -0.72
C PHE A 21 5.30 -9.99 -0.40
N ALA A 22 4.00 -10.13 -0.63
CA ALA A 22 2.99 -9.22 -0.13
C ALA A 22 2.18 -9.94 0.94
N GLY A 23 1.76 -9.23 1.98
CA GLY A 23 1.01 -9.84 3.07
C GLY A 23 0.50 -8.81 4.07
N ILE A 24 -0.38 -9.28 4.94
CA ILE A 24 -0.93 -8.50 6.05
C ILE A 24 -0.41 -9.14 7.35
N PRO A 25 0.09 -8.36 8.32
CA PRO A 25 0.54 -8.89 9.59
C PRO A 25 -0.54 -9.71 10.33
N ARG A 26 -0.13 -10.77 11.05
CA ARG A 26 -1.08 -11.66 11.74
C ARG A 26 -1.93 -10.93 12.77
N ASN A 27 -1.32 -10.04 13.56
CA ASN A 27 -2.05 -9.24 14.55
C ASN A 27 -3.13 -8.34 13.92
N VAL A 28 -2.90 -7.81 12.71
CA VAL A 28 -3.93 -7.10 11.94
C VAL A 28 -5.03 -8.06 11.54
N MET A 29 -4.69 -9.24 11.01
CA MET A 29 -5.68 -10.25 10.60
C MET A 29 -6.48 -10.84 11.77
N GLU A 30 -5.88 -10.87 12.96
CA GLU A 30 -6.50 -11.33 14.20
C GLU A 30 -7.45 -10.29 14.80
N SER A 31 -7.36 -9.02 14.40
CA SER A 31 -8.23 -7.96 14.90
C SER A 31 -9.71 -8.20 14.54
N PRO A 32 -10.67 -7.79 15.41
CA PRO A 32 -12.10 -7.84 15.09
C PRO A 32 -12.44 -7.09 13.80
N ASP A 33 -11.74 -5.99 13.54
CA ASP A 33 -11.94 -5.17 12.34
C ASP A 33 -11.64 -5.91 11.05
N PHE A 34 -10.50 -6.61 10.99
CA PHE A 34 -10.19 -7.42 9.82
C PHE A 34 -11.15 -8.60 9.68
N ARG A 35 -11.46 -9.28 10.79
CA ARG A 35 -12.35 -10.46 10.77
C ARG A 35 -13.76 -10.12 10.31
N ALA A 36 -14.24 -8.91 10.57
CA ALA A 36 -15.58 -8.49 10.17
C ALA A 36 -15.63 -7.85 8.77
N LEU A 37 -14.51 -7.80 8.03
CA LEU A 37 -14.50 -7.31 6.64
C LEU A 37 -15.27 -8.22 5.67
N SER A 38 -15.95 -7.59 4.72
CA SER A 38 -16.47 -8.25 3.53
C SER A 38 -15.35 -8.83 2.65
N PRO A 39 -15.64 -9.86 1.82
CA PRO A 39 -14.64 -10.45 0.93
C PRO A 39 -13.97 -9.44 -0.02
N ASN A 40 -14.74 -8.47 -0.53
CA ASN A 40 -14.23 -7.44 -1.43
C ASN A 40 -13.28 -6.47 -0.72
N ALA A 41 -13.59 -6.09 0.52
CA ALA A 41 -12.71 -5.24 1.31
C ALA A 41 -11.41 -5.96 1.71
N ARG A 42 -11.47 -7.25 2.08
CA ARG A 42 -10.27 -8.07 2.31
C ARG A 42 -9.40 -8.17 1.05
N ASN A 43 -10.00 -8.40 -0.11
CA ASN A 43 -9.29 -8.44 -1.39
C ASN A 43 -8.61 -7.10 -1.69
N LEU A 44 -9.34 -5.99 -1.55
CA LEU A 44 -8.78 -4.65 -1.76
C LEU A 44 -7.60 -4.37 -0.81
N LEU A 45 -7.73 -4.73 0.47
CA LEU A 45 -6.66 -4.55 1.45
C LEU A 45 -5.40 -5.35 1.08
N LEU A 46 -5.56 -6.59 0.61
CA LEU A 46 -4.45 -7.42 0.14
C LEU A 46 -3.77 -6.79 -1.09
N ILE A 47 -4.53 -6.22 -2.02
CA ILE A 47 -4.01 -5.54 -3.21
C ILE A 47 -3.22 -4.28 -2.81
N LEU A 48 -3.71 -3.50 -1.85
CA LEU A 48 -2.98 -2.35 -1.32
C LEU A 48 -1.67 -2.79 -0.64
N ALA A 49 -1.70 -3.89 0.13
CA ALA A 49 -0.51 -4.50 0.70
C ALA A 49 0.48 -5.01 -0.38
N TYR A 50 -0.03 -5.45 -1.54
CA TYR A 50 0.81 -5.79 -2.69
C TYR A 50 1.47 -4.56 -3.34
N TYR A 51 0.77 -3.44 -3.45
CA TYR A 51 1.33 -2.20 -3.99
C TYR A 51 2.32 -1.50 -3.05
N TYR A 52 2.25 -1.80 -1.75
CA TYR A 52 3.23 -1.32 -0.80
C TYR A 52 4.60 -2.00 -1.00
N ARG A 53 5.65 -1.18 -1.10
CA ARG A 53 7.05 -1.57 -1.36
C ARG A 53 8.02 -1.07 -0.28
N GLY A 54 7.52 -0.72 0.90
CA GLY A 54 8.33 -0.30 2.05
C GLY A 54 8.55 1.21 2.17
N LYS A 55 8.49 1.97 1.06
CA LYS A 55 8.81 3.41 1.03
C LYS A 55 7.74 4.29 0.38
N ASN A 56 6.58 3.73 0.10
CA ASN A 56 5.47 4.39 -0.59
C ASN A 56 4.14 4.27 0.18
N ASN A 57 4.16 3.97 1.49
CA ASN A 57 2.94 3.96 2.28
C ASN A 57 2.40 5.39 2.38
N GLY A 58 1.21 5.62 1.83
CA GLY A 58 0.66 6.96 1.61
C GLY A 58 0.55 7.33 0.13
N ASP A 59 1.24 6.65 -0.78
CA ASP A 59 1.09 6.80 -2.24
C ASP A 59 0.48 5.53 -2.86
N LEU A 60 -0.44 4.89 -2.13
CA LEU A 60 -1.18 3.73 -2.62
C LEU A 60 -2.48 4.22 -3.26
N SER A 61 -2.81 3.73 -4.45
CA SER A 61 -4.05 4.09 -5.14
C SER A 61 -4.78 2.85 -5.66
N ALA A 62 -6.10 2.97 -5.77
CA ALA A 62 -6.95 1.94 -6.35
C ALA A 62 -7.87 2.55 -7.41
N PRO A 63 -7.32 2.99 -8.57
CA PRO A 63 -8.12 3.52 -9.67
C PRO A 63 -8.96 2.40 -10.30
N PHE A 64 -10.23 2.68 -10.59
CA PHE A 64 -11.19 1.65 -11.00
C PHE A 64 -10.74 0.86 -12.24
N LYS A 65 -10.16 1.54 -13.25
CA LYS A 65 -9.67 0.88 -14.47
C LYS A 65 -8.66 -0.24 -14.16
N VAL A 66 -7.66 0.04 -13.33
CA VAL A 66 -6.64 -0.94 -12.93
C VAL A 66 -7.25 -2.05 -12.09
N MET A 67 -8.14 -1.71 -11.15
CA MET A 67 -8.82 -2.69 -10.30
C MET A 67 -9.69 -3.64 -11.12
N LYS A 68 -10.35 -3.14 -12.18
CA LYS A 68 -11.14 -3.95 -13.11
C LYS A 68 -10.26 -4.84 -13.98
N GLU A 69 -9.27 -4.26 -14.64
CA GLU A 69 -8.44 -4.95 -15.64
C GLU A 69 -7.49 -5.99 -15.01
N GLN A 70 -7.00 -5.76 -13.79
CA GLN A 70 -5.96 -6.61 -13.18
C GLN A 70 -6.43 -7.40 -11.96
N TRP A 71 -7.47 -6.95 -11.26
CA TRP A 71 -7.84 -7.48 -9.94
C TRP A 71 -9.31 -7.92 -9.81
N GLY A 72 -10.06 -7.92 -10.92
CA GLY A 72 -11.40 -8.49 -10.97
C GLY A 72 -12.52 -7.63 -10.35
N PHE A 73 -12.28 -6.34 -10.07
CA PHE A 73 -13.36 -5.45 -9.62
C PHE A 73 -14.23 -5.00 -10.79
N ASN A 74 -15.38 -5.65 -10.96
CA ASN A 74 -16.26 -5.40 -12.11
C ASN A 74 -17.16 -4.16 -11.98
N SER A 75 -17.37 -3.66 -10.76
CA SER A 75 -18.25 -2.51 -10.48
C SER A 75 -17.53 -1.41 -9.69
N PRO A 76 -17.65 -0.13 -10.11
CA PRO A 76 -17.14 1.01 -9.34
C PRO A 76 -17.77 1.08 -7.95
N GLU A 77 -19.05 0.75 -7.83
CA GLU A 77 -19.78 0.78 -6.56
C GLU A 77 -19.22 -0.24 -5.58
N THR A 78 -18.93 -1.46 -6.04
CA THR A 78 -18.31 -2.51 -5.20
C THR A 78 -16.94 -2.06 -4.69
N LEU A 79 -16.11 -1.47 -5.57
CA LEU A 79 -14.81 -0.93 -5.17
C LEU A 79 -14.97 0.21 -4.15
N ASN A 80 -15.93 1.10 -4.35
CA ASN A 80 -16.19 2.21 -3.44
C ASN A 80 -16.72 1.73 -2.07
N LYS A 81 -17.60 0.72 -2.05
CA LYS A 81 -18.05 0.09 -0.79
C LYS A 81 -16.89 -0.55 -0.04
N ALA A 82 -16.01 -1.27 -0.75
CA ALA A 82 -14.80 -1.86 -0.16
C ALA A 82 -13.86 -0.78 0.42
N LYS A 83 -13.63 0.33 -0.30
CA LYS A 83 -12.84 1.46 0.22
C LYS A 83 -13.44 2.07 1.49
N LYS A 84 -14.75 2.35 1.47
CA LYS A 84 -15.46 2.91 2.62
C LYS A 84 -15.34 2.01 3.84
N GLU A 85 -15.58 0.72 3.67
CA GLU A 85 -15.47 -0.26 4.76
C GLU A 85 -14.06 -0.31 5.38
N LEU A 86 -13.00 -0.23 4.55
CA LEU A 86 -11.62 -0.19 5.05
C LEU A 86 -11.28 1.10 5.81
N LEU A 87 -11.83 2.24 5.37
CA LEU A 87 -11.69 3.53 6.04
C LEU A 87 -12.46 3.57 7.36
N GLU A 88 -13.72 3.12 7.36
CA GLU A 88 -14.59 3.05 8.54
C GLU A 88 -13.99 2.19 9.64
N ARG A 89 -13.32 1.10 9.27
CA ARG A 89 -12.64 0.19 10.20
C ARG A 89 -11.20 0.60 10.52
N ASN A 90 -10.74 1.75 10.03
CA ASN A 90 -9.39 2.28 10.24
C ASN A 90 -8.30 1.23 9.96
N LEU A 91 -8.46 0.50 8.84
CA LEU A 91 -7.43 -0.41 8.32
C LEU A 91 -6.58 0.31 7.26
N ILE A 92 -7.18 1.27 6.57
CA ILE A 92 -6.49 2.25 5.73
C ILE A 92 -6.90 3.66 6.15
N ILE A 93 -6.07 4.64 5.78
CA ILE A 93 -6.42 6.07 5.85
C ILE A 93 -6.29 6.70 4.48
N GLU A 94 -7.11 7.72 4.18
CA GLU A 94 -6.93 8.54 2.99
C GLU A 94 -5.84 9.57 3.26
N THR A 95 -4.76 9.51 2.49
CA THR A 95 -3.59 10.40 2.61
C THR A 95 -3.63 11.54 1.61
N ARG A 96 -4.47 11.43 0.57
CA ARG A 96 -4.83 12.54 -0.29
C ARG A 96 -6.26 12.36 -0.80
N ALA A 97 -7.07 13.42 -0.72
CA ALA A 97 -8.40 13.40 -1.29
C ALA A 97 -8.37 13.39 -2.83
N GLY A 98 -9.22 12.57 -3.46
CA GLY A 98 -9.42 12.60 -4.90
C GLY A 98 -10.13 13.89 -5.33
N ARG A 99 -9.72 14.46 -6.47
CA ARG A 99 -10.38 15.61 -7.10
C ARG A 99 -10.97 15.18 -8.43
N PHE A 100 -12.27 15.43 -8.61
CA PHE A 100 -12.97 15.18 -9.87
C PHE A 100 -13.11 16.51 -10.64
N GLN A 101 -12.02 16.93 -11.29
CA GLN A 101 -11.93 18.18 -12.06
C GLN A 101 -11.37 17.92 -13.46
N ASN A 102 -11.76 18.75 -14.44
CA ASN A 102 -11.23 18.71 -15.80
C ASN A 102 -10.85 20.12 -16.29
N PRO A 103 -9.57 20.42 -16.59
CA PRO A 103 -8.39 19.57 -16.34
C PRO A 103 -8.03 19.48 -14.85
N GLY A 104 -7.14 18.55 -14.48
CA GLY A 104 -6.52 18.52 -13.14
C GLY A 104 -7.10 17.53 -12.12
N GLY A 105 -7.92 16.56 -12.56
CA GLY A 105 -8.41 15.50 -11.67
C GLY A 105 -7.29 14.65 -11.08
N THR A 106 -7.42 14.28 -9.80
CA THR A 106 -6.44 13.45 -9.08
C THR A 106 -7.13 12.28 -8.40
N CYS A 107 -6.46 11.13 -8.34
CA CYS A 107 -6.95 9.99 -7.57
C CYS A 107 -6.69 10.18 -6.07
N SER A 108 -7.59 9.62 -5.25
CA SER A 108 -7.33 9.44 -3.82
C SER A 108 -6.11 8.55 -3.61
N LEU A 109 -5.32 8.91 -2.60
CA LEU A 109 -4.21 8.10 -2.10
C LEU A 109 -4.52 7.56 -0.71
N TYR A 110 -3.94 6.41 -0.39
CA TYR A 110 -4.17 5.71 0.86
C TYR A 110 -2.86 5.23 1.49
N ALA A 111 -2.90 5.01 2.81
CA ALA A 111 -1.87 4.33 3.58
C ALA A 111 -2.46 3.17 4.38
N LEU A 112 -1.68 2.10 4.55
CA LEU A 112 -1.94 1.02 5.50
C LEU A 112 -1.64 1.53 6.90
N THR A 113 -2.55 1.30 7.84
CA THR A 113 -2.47 1.91 9.19
C THR A 113 -1.49 1.21 10.13
N TRP A 114 -1.06 0.00 9.80
CA TRP A 114 -0.03 -0.74 10.55
C TRP A 114 1.40 -0.45 10.08
N GLU A 115 1.58 0.40 9.07
CA GLU A 115 2.88 0.86 8.59
C GLU A 115 3.01 2.38 8.78
N PRO A 116 4.21 2.93 9.00
CA PRO A 116 4.42 4.39 9.01
C PRO A 116 4.07 5.02 7.67
N ILE A 117 3.56 6.25 7.66
CA ILE A 117 3.30 7.02 6.44
C ILE A 117 4.63 7.61 5.95
N ASN A 118 4.97 7.38 4.70
CA ASN A 118 6.16 7.94 4.08
C ASN A 118 5.89 9.36 3.55
N ASP A 119 6.93 10.16 3.41
CA ASP A 119 6.83 11.53 2.90
C ASP A 119 6.25 11.62 1.47
N CYS A 120 6.49 10.60 0.65
CA CYS A 120 5.95 10.48 -0.70
C CYS A 120 6.16 11.73 -1.59
N GLY A 121 7.17 12.56 -1.31
CA GLY A 121 7.57 13.69 -2.14
C GLY A 121 6.54 14.82 -2.17
N GLY A 122 5.90 15.12 -1.04
CA GLY A 122 4.95 16.24 -0.92
C GLY A 122 3.60 16.01 -1.61
N LYS A 123 3.28 14.77 -2.00
CA LYS A 123 2.01 14.43 -2.64
C LYS A 123 0.83 14.37 -1.67
N LEU A 124 1.09 14.24 -0.37
CA LEU A 124 0.09 13.88 0.63
C LEU A 124 -0.50 15.13 1.28
N ASP A 125 -1.77 15.03 1.65
CA ASP A 125 -2.47 16.03 2.46
C ASP A 125 -2.20 15.82 3.97
N VAL A 126 -1.46 14.76 4.34
CA VAL A 126 -1.08 14.39 5.71
C VAL A 126 0.44 14.34 5.86
N ALA A 127 0.93 14.58 7.08
CA ALA A 127 2.36 14.50 7.38
C ALA A 127 2.88 13.05 7.39
N ALA A 128 4.15 12.89 7.01
CA ALA A 128 4.86 11.62 7.21
C ALA A 128 4.92 11.26 8.70
N THR A 129 4.94 9.96 9.00
CA THR A 129 5.02 9.47 10.37
C THR A 129 6.23 8.55 10.56
N ILE A 130 6.76 8.52 11.79
CA ILE A 130 7.82 7.59 12.18
C ILE A 130 7.20 6.27 12.69
N THR A 131 6.06 6.37 13.37
CA THR A 131 5.30 5.23 13.89
C THR A 131 4.05 4.95 13.04
N PRO A 132 3.56 3.71 13.02
CA PRO A 132 2.27 3.39 12.40
C PRO A 132 1.13 4.23 12.99
N PRO A 133 0.17 4.71 12.17
CA PRO A 133 -1.02 5.40 12.66
C PRO A 133 -1.86 4.59 13.64
N ARG A 134 -1.86 3.26 13.51
CA ARG A 134 -2.63 2.34 14.35
C ARG A 134 -1.75 1.22 14.87
N CYS A 135 -1.79 1.02 16.19
CA CYS A 135 -1.17 -0.12 16.85
C CYS A 135 -2.19 -1.25 17.02
N PHE A 136 -1.92 -2.41 16.40
CA PHE A 136 -2.73 -3.62 16.58
C PHE A 136 -2.11 -4.45 17.69
N SER A 137 -2.32 -4.03 18.94
CA SER A 137 -2.02 -4.86 20.10
C SER A 137 -3.05 -5.99 20.16
N ILE A 138 -2.63 -7.18 20.60
CA ILE A 138 -3.54 -8.30 20.82
C ILE A 138 -4.46 -7.89 21.97
N GLU A 139 -5.65 -7.39 21.67
CA GLU A 139 -6.73 -7.33 22.64
C GLU A 139 -7.07 -8.78 22.97
N ARG A 140 -6.55 -9.28 24.10
CA ARG A 140 -6.99 -10.56 24.65
C ARG A 140 -8.47 -10.38 24.98
N SER A 141 -9.31 -10.97 24.15
CA SER A 141 -10.72 -11.19 24.42
C SER A 141 -10.91 -12.27 25.48
#